data_AF-W4G3B1-F1
#
_entry.id   AF-W4G3B1-F1
#
_cell.length_a   1.000
_cell.length_b   1.000
_cell.length_c   1.000
_cell.angle_alpha   90.00
_cell.angle_beta   90.00
_cell.angle_gamma   90.00
#
_symmetry.space_group_name_H-M   'P 1'
#
loop_
_entity.id
_entity.type
_entity.pdbx_description
1 polymer ?
#
loop_
_entity_poly.entity_id
_entity_poly.type
_entity_poly.pdbx_seq_one_letter_code
_entity_poly.pdbx_strand_id
1 'polypeptide(L)'
;MLYHLSYDWTKYMRFVRRACRAPTPVQGDVWLRLILHMLPVNSRFAYKQLTDPEAITCVYGCGNVETEHHAFHTCNEVFPTWQFHAVMSKPSIMPSTRAMKSFRHGNFTQEPGVGLGPTCAANKPALFKLWTLLTASVLHTIWTQHNAIKYDDKTPWPQRVWEETTFIGWMAAVRRWLRLQDPTDALRINVLAQLAKLKRQRPYNTLWLKYPNCLILEFSARTP
;
A
#
# COMPACT_ATOMS: atom_id res chain seq x y z
N MET A 1 -8.40 33.15 15.70
CA MET A 1 -9.58 32.88 14.87
C MET A 1 -9.18 31.80 13.85
N LEU A 2 -9.36 30.53 14.22
CA LEU A 2 -8.89 29.36 13.46
C LEU A 2 -10.03 28.79 12.60
N TYR A 3 -10.28 29.32 11.41
CA TYR A 3 -11.20 28.68 10.46
C TYR A 3 -10.86 29.04 9.01
N HIS A 4 -9.82 28.42 8.44
CA HIS A 4 -9.70 28.31 6.98
C HIS A 4 -8.87 27.07 6.64
N LEU A 5 -9.54 25.91 6.62
CA LEU A 5 -9.24 24.73 5.80
C LEU A 5 -10.34 23.69 6.13
N SER A 6 -11.61 24.03 5.87
CA SER A 6 -12.69 23.03 5.83
C SER A 6 -12.52 22.22 4.55
N TYR A 7 -11.54 21.34 4.56
CA TYR A 7 -11.38 20.30 3.58
C TYR A 7 -12.66 19.47 3.55
N ASP A 8 -13.26 19.27 2.36
CA ASP A 8 -14.51 18.50 2.23
C ASP A 8 -14.25 17.02 2.52
N TRP A 9 -14.32 16.69 3.80
CA TRP A 9 -14.19 15.33 4.35
C TRP A 9 -15.11 14.34 3.63
N THR A 10 -16.26 14.80 3.12
CA THR A 10 -17.20 13.96 2.37
C THR A 10 -16.65 13.59 0.99
N LYS A 11 -15.97 14.52 0.29
CA LYS A 11 -15.25 14.20 -0.96
C LYS A 11 -14.09 13.25 -0.70
N TYR A 12 -13.31 13.50 0.36
CA TYR A 12 -12.22 12.62 0.78
C TYR A 12 -12.68 11.20 1.04
N MET A 13 -13.69 11.04 1.90
CA MET A 13 -14.19 9.73 2.28
C MET A 13 -14.84 8.99 1.11
N ARG A 14 -15.50 9.69 0.19
CA ARG A 14 -15.99 9.08 -1.06
C ARG A 14 -14.84 8.56 -1.91
N PHE A 15 -13.77 9.33 -2.07
CA PHE A 15 -12.57 8.90 -2.78
C PHE A 15 -11.92 7.68 -2.12
N VAL A 16 -11.67 7.73 -0.82
CA VAL A 16 -11.07 6.64 -0.04
C VAL A 16 -11.90 5.37 -0.16
N ARG A 17 -13.22 5.46 0.02
CA ARG A 17 -14.13 4.31 -0.14
C ARG A 17 -14.06 3.74 -1.55
N ARG A 18 -14.00 4.58 -2.60
CA ARG A 18 -13.83 4.13 -3.99
C ARG A 18 -12.50 3.43 -4.20
N ALA A 19 -11.41 3.94 -3.62
CA ALA A 19 -10.09 3.31 -3.69
C ALA A 19 -10.07 1.95 -2.97
N CYS A 20 -10.63 1.88 -1.75
CA CYS A 20 -10.71 0.68 -0.93
C CYS A 20 -11.61 -0.42 -1.51
N ARG A 21 -12.46 -0.12 -2.49
CA ARG A 21 -13.24 -1.13 -3.24
C ARG A 21 -12.42 -1.91 -4.28
N ALA A 22 -11.26 -1.39 -4.69
CA ALA A 22 -10.39 -2.06 -5.66
C ALA A 22 -9.68 -3.32 -5.09
N PRO A 23 -9.04 -3.26 -3.91
CA PRO A 23 -8.42 -4.43 -3.28
C PRO A 23 -9.47 -5.42 -2.73
N THR A 24 -9.02 -6.48 -2.07
CA THR A 24 -9.94 -7.39 -1.35
C THR A 24 -10.58 -6.67 -0.15
N PRO A 25 -11.77 -7.11 0.33
CA PRO A 25 -12.44 -6.48 1.46
C PRO A 25 -11.56 -6.34 2.70
N VAL A 26 -10.76 -7.37 3.03
CA VAL A 26 -9.87 -7.36 4.20
C VAL A 26 -8.74 -6.34 4.04
N GLN A 27 -8.15 -6.24 2.85
CA GLN A 27 -7.13 -5.22 2.56
C GLN A 27 -7.69 -3.79 2.58
N GLY A 28 -8.89 -3.60 2.03
CA GLY A 28 -9.59 -2.31 2.06
C GLY A 28 -10.00 -1.89 3.47
N ASP A 29 -10.42 -2.84 4.31
CA ASP A 29 -10.81 -2.62 5.70
C ASP A 29 -9.64 -2.08 6.55
N VAL A 30 -8.46 -2.71 6.47
CA VAL A 30 -7.27 -2.23 7.20
C VAL A 30 -6.94 -0.77 6.82
N TRP A 31 -6.99 -0.45 5.52
CA TRP A 31 -6.75 0.91 5.07
C TRP A 31 -7.81 1.90 5.59
N LEU A 32 -9.09 1.54 5.52
CA LEU A 32 -10.16 2.38 6.04
C LEU A 32 -10.02 2.62 7.55
N ARG A 33 -9.74 1.56 8.33
CA ARG A 33 -9.50 1.68 9.78
C ARG A 33 -8.27 2.51 10.11
N LEU A 34 -7.20 2.44 9.30
CA LEU A 34 -6.04 3.31 9.46
C LEU A 34 -6.40 4.78 9.25
N ILE A 35 -7.15 5.10 8.20
CA ILE A 35 -7.58 6.49 7.91
C ILE A 35 -8.52 7.02 9.00
N LEU A 36 -9.42 6.17 9.50
CA LEU A 36 -10.37 6.53 10.54
C LEU A 36 -9.78 6.49 11.95
N HIS A 37 -8.47 6.24 12.09
CA HIS A 37 -7.82 6.14 13.37
C HIS A 37 -8.54 5.13 14.28
N MET A 38 -8.73 3.91 13.77
CA MET A 38 -9.41 2.81 14.45
C MET A 38 -8.51 1.60 14.71
N LEU A 39 -7.22 1.67 14.37
CA LEU A 39 -6.30 0.57 14.60
C LEU A 39 -5.73 0.61 16.03
N PRO A 40 -5.77 -0.51 16.77
CA PRO A 40 -5.29 -0.59 18.16
C PRO A 40 -3.76 -0.67 18.25
N VAL A 41 -3.06 0.35 17.78
CA VAL A 41 -1.62 0.55 18.01
C VAL A 41 -1.35 0.84 19.49
N ASN A 42 -0.14 0.52 19.97
CA ASN A 42 0.22 0.57 21.38
C ASN A 42 0.05 1.97 21.99
N SER A 43 0.25 3.06 21.24
CA SER A 43 0.04 4.42 21.77
C SER A 43 -1.39 4.70 22.24
N ARG A 44 -2.40 3.93 21.81
CA ARG A 44 -3.79 4.07 22.30
C ARG A 44 -4.01 3.50 23.69
N PHE A 45 -3.08 2.67 24.17
CA PHE A 45 -3.14 2.03 25.47
C PHE A 45 -2.26 2.75 26.50
N ALA A 46 -2.08 4.08 26.35
CA ALA A 46 -1.25 4.88 27.26
C ALA A 46 -1.64 4.74 28.74
N TYR A 47 -2.91 4.45 29.05
CA TYR A 47 -3.35 4.17 30.41
C TYR A 47 -2.67 2.94 31.05
N LYS A 48 -2.14 1.99 30.24
CA LYS A 48 -1.39 0.83 30.72
C LYS A 48 0.05 1.15 31.15
N GLN A 49 0.56 2.33 30.82
CA GLN A 49 1.95 2.71 31.17
C GLN A 49 2.22 2.74 32.67
N LEU A 50 1.18 2.93 33.48
CA LEU A 50 1.30 2.91 34.93
C LEU A 50 1.72 1.53 35.48
N THR A 51 1.32 0.46 34.79
CA THR A 51 1.65 -0.92 35.18
C THR A 51 2.78 -1.51 34.34
N ASP A 52 2.88 -1.09 33.08
CA ASP A 52 3.88 -1.56 32.13
C ASP A 52 4.38 -0.36 31.30
N PRO A 53 5.55 0.21 31.64
CA PRO A 53 6.13 1.35 30.93
C PRO A 53 6.33 1.10 29.42
N GLU A 54 6.50 -0.16 29.01
CA GLU A 54 6.74 -0.55 27.62
C GLU A 54 5.45 -0.73 26.82
N ALA A 55 4.27 -0.66 27.46
CA ALA A 55 2.97 -0.91 26.84
C ALA A 55 2.62 0.00 25.64
N ILE A 56 3.30 1.14 25.48
CA ILE A 56 3.11 2.06 24.34
C ILE A 56 4.19 1.94 23.26
N THR A 57 5.24 1.16 23.53
CA THR A 57 6.40 1.05 22.65
C THR A 57 6.08 0.20 21.43
N CYS A 58 6.87 0.37 20.37
CA CYS A 58 6.73 -0.34 19.12
C CYS A 58 6.80 -1.85 19.32
N VAL A 59 5.81 -2.57 18.77
CA VAL A 59 5.73 -4.04 18.80
C VAL A 59 6.97 -4.69 18.17
N TYR A 60 7.62 -4.01 17.23
CA TYR A 60 8.85 -4.47 16.60
C TYR A 60 10.10 -4.31 17.49
N GLY A 61 9.98 -3.74 18.71
CA GLY A 61 11.08 -3.62 19.67
C GLY A 61 12.06 -2.48 19.40
N CYS A 62 11.71 -1.50 18.56
CA CYS A 62 12.63 -0.40 18.21
C CYS A 62 12.68 0.73 19.27
N GLY A 63 12.00 0.58 20.42
CA GLY A 63 12.01 1.53 21.54
C GLY A 63 11.21 2.83 21.35
N ASN A 64 10.67 3.11 20.16
CA ASN A 64 9.85 4.29 19.91
C ASN A 64 8.39 4.08 20.34
N VAL A 65 7.67 5.18 20.61
CA VAL A 65 6.21 5.13 20.83
C VAL A 65 5.49 4.71 19.55
N GLU A 66 4.64 3.69 19.66
CA GLU A 66 3.93 3.13 18.52
C GLU A 66 2.67 3.92 18.15
N THR A 67 2.88 5.01 17.44
CA THR A 67 1.78 5.68 16.73
C THR A 67 1.42 4.93 15.45
N GLU A 68 0.23 5.19 14.89
CA GLU A 68 -0.14 4.67 13.56
C GLU A 68 0.85 5.14 12.48
N HIS A 69 1.36 6.37 12.59
CA HIS A 69 2.41 6.83 11.69
C HIS A 69 3.66 5.96 11.79
N HIS A 70 4.08 5.67 13.01
CA HIS A 70 5.27 4.87 13.27
C HIS A 70 5.10 3.44 12.75
N ALA A 71 4.09 2.74 13.23
CA ALA A 71 3.82 1.35 12.91
C ALA A 71 3.72 1.09 11.39
N PHE A 72 3.14 2.02 10.64
CA PHE A 72 2.89 1.81 9.20
C PHE A 72 3.90 2.45 8.26
N HIS A 73 4.76 3.37 8.71
CA HIS A 73 5.59 4.14 7.78
C HIS A 73 7.01 4.42 8.22
N THR A 74 7.26 4.72 9.50
CA THR A 74 8.58 5.19 9.94
C THR A 74 9.34 4.21 10.83
N CYS A 75 8.70 3.12 11.26
CA CYS A 75 9.41 2.02 11.92
C CYS A 75 10.51 1.46 11.02
N ASN A 76 11.68 1.18 11.59
CA ASN A 76 12.85 0.66 10.88
C ASN A 76 12.59 -0.70 10.21
N GLU A 77 11.68 -1.51 10.75
CA GLU A 77 11.27 -2.78 10.14
C GLU A 77 10.37 -2.60 8.91
N VAL A 78 9.61 -1.50 8.87
CA VAL A 78 8.55 -1.30 7.85
C VAL A 78 8.98 -0.34 6.76
N PHE A 79 9.72 0.71 7.11
CA PHE A 79 10.14 1.76 6.19
C PHE A 79 10.92 1.24 4.96
N PRO A 80 11.86 0.28 5.08
CA PRO A 80 12.59 -0.25 3.93
C PRO A 80 11.66 -0.92 2.89
N THR A 81 10.56 -1.52 3.32
CA THR A 81 9.54 -2.09 2.41
C THR A 81 8.90 -1.03 1.54
N TRP A 82 8.61 0.16 2.09
CA TRP A 82 8.15 1.29 1.29
C TRP A 82 9.22 1.82 0.34
N GLN A 83 10.49 1.82 0.75
CA GLN A 83 11.61 2.19 -0.12
C GLN A 83 11.78 1.22 -1.29
N PHE A 84 11.66 -0.08 -1.04
CA PHE A 84 11.67 -1.12 -2.07
C PHE A 84 10.61 -0.85 -3.13
N HIS A 85 9.37 -0.58 -2.70
CA HIS A 85 8.27 -0.27 -3.61
C HIS A 85 8.31 1.16 -4.20
N ALA A 86 9.14 2.06 -3.66
CA ALA A 86 9.30 3.41 -4.16
C ALA A 86 9.89 3.45 -5.58
N VAL A 87 10.41 2.34 -6.12
CA VAL A 87 10.84 2.26 -7.53
C VAL A 87 9.65 2.44 -8.50
N MET A 88 8.41 2.17 -8.07
CA MET A 88 7.21 2.57 -8.82
C MET A 88 6.99 4.08 -8.84
N SER A 89 7.60 4.83 -7.93
CA SER A 89 7.47 6.29 -7.79
C SER A 89 8.44 7.08 -8.68
N LYS A 90 9.23 6.41 -9.54
CA LYS A 90 10.07 7.10 -10.53
C LYS A 90 9.20 8.02 -11.41
N PRO A 91 9.68 9.22 -11.79
CA PRO A 91 8.88 10.23 -12.51
C PRO A 91 8.25 9.72 -13.82
N SER A 92 8.84 8.70 -14.43
CA SER A 92 8.37 8.07 -15.66
C SER A 92 7.20 7.08 -15.47
N ILE A 93 6.88 6.69 -14.24
CA ILE A 93 5.86 5.67 -13.91
C ILE A 93 4.86 6.16 -12.85
N MET A 94 5.13 7.18 -12.03
CA MET A 94 4.12 7.75 -11.11
C MET A 94 4.39 9.23 -10.82
N PRO A 95 3.35 10.01 -10.44
CA PRO A 95 3.58 11.23 -9.68
C PRO A 95 4.22 10.87 -8.32
N SER A 96 5.33 11.53 -7.99
CA SER A 96 6.26 11.19 -6.89
C SER A 96 5.61 10.91 -5.52
N THR A 97 6.38 10.28 -4.62
CA THR A 97 6.14 10.16 -3.16
C THR A 97 5.75 11.45 -2.44
N ARG A 98 5.90 12.62 -3.07
CA ARG A 98 5.33 13.89 -2.59
C ARG A 98 3.79 13.87 -2.56
N ALA A 99 3.14 13.15 -3.50
CA ALA A 99 1.70 12.91 -3.47
C ALA A 99 1.26 12.07 -2.26
N MET A 100 2.09 11.13 -1.78
CA MET A 100 1.86 10.40 -0.52
C MET A 100 1.84 11.33 0.70
N LYS A 101 2.70 12.36 0.74
CA LYS A 101 2.66 13.39 1.79
C LYS A 101 1.41 14.28 1.69
N SER A 102 0.93 14.56 0.48
CA SER A 102 -0.33 15.29 0.27
C SER A 102 -1.57 14.47 0.69
N PHE A 103 -1.56 13.14 0.50
CA PHE A 103 -2.61 12.24 0.98
C PHE A 103 -2.70 12.18 2.51
N ARG A 104 -1.56 12.24 3.19
CA ARG A 104 -1.44 12.22 4.66
C ARG A 104 -1.91 13.50 5.35
N HIS A 105 -1.88 14.65 4.65
CA HIS A 105 -2.25 15.96 5.21
C HIS A 105 -3.57 16.52 4.64
N GLY A 106 -4.39 15.71 3.96
CA GLY A 106 -5.66 16.18 3.40
C GLY A 106 -5.53 17.22 2.27
N ASN A 107 -4.34 17.43 1.70
CA ASN A 107 -4.13 18.37 0.60
C ASN A 107 -4.46 17.72 -0.75
N PHE A 108 -5.75 17.62 -1.07
CA PHE A 108 -6.25 17.15 -2.37
C PHE A 108 -6.33 18.26 -3.42
N THR A 109 -5.81 19.44 -3.14
CA THR A 109 -5.85 20.57 -4.06
C THR A 109 -4.91 20.42 -5.26
N GLN A 110 -4.11 19.37 -5.33
CA GLN A 110 -3.56 18.93 -6.59
C GLN A 110 -4.42 17.80 -7.13
N GLU A 111 -5.30 18.15 -8.08
CA GLU A 111 -5.53 17.22 -9.19
C GLU A 111 -4.17 16.63 -9.60
N PRO A 112 -4.06 15.33 -9.89
CA PRO A 112 -2.81 14.75 -10.36
C PRO A 112 -2.50 15.39 -11.71
N GLY A 113 -1.83 16.54 -11.72
CA GLY A 113 -2.09 17.50 -12.79
C GLY A 113 -1.33 18.82 -12.68
N VAL A 114 -0.15 18.86 -12.06
CA VAL A 114 0.78 19.96 -12.34
C VAL A 114 2.18 19.36 -12.52
N GLY A 115 2.60 19.22 -13.78
CA GLY A 115 3.98 18.85 -14.15
C GLY A 115 4.20 17.46 -14.75
N LEU A 116 3.15 16.71 -15.10
CA LEU A 116 3.33 15.45 -15.83
C LEU A 116 3.25 15.73 -17.34
N GLY A 117 4.34 15.45 -18.07
CA GLY A 117 4.33 15.50 -19.54
C GLY A 117 3.20 14.66 -20.14
N PRO A 118 2.77 14.95 -21.39
CA PRO A 118 1.53 14.42 -21.99
C PRO A 118 1.40 12.88 -21.95
N THR A 119 2.51 12.15 -22.05
CA THR A 119 2.57 10.67 -21.95
C THR A 119 2.30 10.12 -20.54
N CYS A 120 2.59 10.88 -19.50
CA CYS A 120 2.32 10.46 -18.12
C CYS A 120 0.85 10.76 -17.74
N ALA A 121 0.21 11.75 -18.37
CA ALA A 121 -1.21 12.06 -18.18
C ALA A 121 -2.15 10.93 -18.64
N ALA A 122 -1.90 10.33 -19.80
CA ALA A 122 -2.72 9.24 -20.34
C ALA A 122 -2.70 7.96 -19.46
N ASN A 123 -1.61 7.72 -18.73
CA ASN A 123 -1.41 6.51 -17.93
C ASN A 123 -1.80 6.68 -16.44
N LYS A 124 -2.16 7.89 -16.01
CA LYS A 124 -2.52 8.19 -14.60
C LYS A 124 -3.52 7.19 -14.01
N PRO A 125 -4.62 6.81 -14.70
CA PRO A 125 -5.60 5.91 -14.11
C PRO A 125 -5.05 4.50 -13.81
N ALA A 126 -4.23 3.96 -14.72
CA ALA A 126 -3.63 2.64 -14.57
C ALA A 126 -2.61 2.61 -13.43
N LEU A 127 -1.78 3.65 -13.36
CA LEU A 127 -0.76 3.82 -12.32
C LEU A 127 -1.40 4.02 -10.95
N PHE A 128 -2.44 4.86 -10.88
CA PHE A 128 -3.23 5.04 -9.67
C PHE A 128 -3.88 3.73 -9.20
N LYS A 129 -4.39 2.91 -10.14
CA LYS A 129 -4.93 1.58 -9.82
C LYS A 129 -3.87 0.67 -9.22
N LEU A 130 -2.70 0.55 -9.86
CA LEU A 130 -1.59 -0.27 -9.38
C LEU A 130 -1.11 0.17 -8.00
N TRP A 131 -0.97 1.49 -7.80
CA TRP A 131 -0.61 2.08 -6.51
C TRP A 131 -1.66 1.77 -5.44
N THR A 132 -2.95 1.91 -5.74
CA THR A 132 -4.04 1.60 -4.80
C THR A 132 -3.96 0.14 -4.34
N LEU A 133 -3.79 -0.80 -5.27
CA LEU A 133 -3.71 -2.22 -4.94
C LEU A 133 -2.44 -2.54 -4.14
N LEU A 134 -1.32 -1.90 -4.45
CA LEU A 134 -0.10 -2.02 -3.67
C LEU A 134 -0.32 -1.52 -2.24
N THR A 135 -0.75 -0.27 -2.09
CA THR A 135 -0.88 0.36 -0.77
C THR A 135 -1.77 -0.48 0.13
N ALA A 136 -2.93 -0.93 -0.37
CA ALA A 136 -3.81 -1.81 0.39
C ALA A 136 -3.13 -3.13 0.79
N SER A 137 -2.36 -3.74 -0.12
CA SER A 137 -1.65 -5.00 0.13
C SER A 137 -0.53 -4.84 1.15
N VAL A 138 0.26 -3.77 1.06
CA VAL A 138 1.36 -3.47 1.99
C VAL A 138 0.81 -3.13 3.38
N LEU A 139 -0.20 -2.25 3.47
CA LEU A 139 -0.85 -1.91 4.74
C LEU A 139 -1.42 -3.14 5.43
N HIS A 140 -2.10 -4.00 4.69
CA HIS A 140 -2.63 -5.26 5.22
C HIS A 140 -1.51 -6.17 5.73
N THR A 141 -0.42 -6.30 4.98
CA THR A 141 0.73 -7.15 5.36
C THR A 141 1.40 -6.62 6.63
N ILE A 142 1.62 -5.30 6.71
CA ILE A 142 2.16 -4.64 7.92
C ILE A 142 1.27 -4.94 9.12
N TRP A 143 -0.04 -4.75 8.98
CA TRP A 143 -0.98 -4.97 10.08
C TRP A 143 -1.05 -6.45 10.51
N THR A 144 -0.96 -7.37 9.55
CA THR A 144 -0.95 -8.81 9.82
C THR A 144 0.29 -9.21 10.61
N GLN A 145 1.48 -8.78 10.16
CA GLN A 145 2.72 -9.10 10.85
C GLN A 145 2.82 -8.43 12.22
N HIS A 146 2.39 -7.18 12.32
CA HIS A 146 2.27 -6.48 13.60
C HIS A 146 1.43 -7.29 14.60
N ASN A 147 0.24 -7.75 14.20
CA ASN A 147 -0.63 -8.53 15.08
C ASN A 147 -0.02 -9.89 15.44
N ALA A 148 0.65 -10.55 14.49
CA ALA A 148 1.32 -11.82 14.74
C ALA A 148 2.43 -11.68 15.80
N ILE A 149 3.18 -10.58 15.79
CA ILE A 149 4.18 -10.30 16.83
C ILE A 149 3.49 -9.96 18.15
N LYS A 150 2.45 -9.12 18.12
CA LYS A 150 1.77 -8.64 19.33
C LYS A 150 0.98 -9.72 20.07
N TYR A 151 0.38 -10.67 19.34
CA TYR A 151 -0.61 -11.60 19.90
C TYR A 151 -0.27 -13.08 19.70
N ASP A 152 0.62 -13.42 18.75
CA ASP A 152 0.94 -14.81 18.40
C ASP A 152 2.42 -15.16 18.64
N ASP A 153 3.12 -14.36 19.46
CA ASP A 153 4.54 -14.51 19.85
C ASP A 153 5.49 -14.70 18.65
N LYS A 154 5.17 -14.08 17.51
CA LYS A 154 6.04 -14.12 16.32
C LYS A 154 7.16 -13.09 16.42
N THR A 155 8.27 -13.37 15.74
CA THR A 155 9.36 -12.40 15.59
C THR A 155 9.18 -11.56 14.33
N PRO A 156 9.75 -10.35 14.27
CA PRO A 156 9.86 -9.57 13.03
C PRO A 156 10.45 -10.40 11.89
N TRP A 157 9.91 -10.18 10.68
CA TRP A 157 10.42 -10.85 9.48
C TRP A 157 11.73 -10.21 9.03
N PRO A 158 12.69 -11.01 8.51
CA PRO A 158 13.83 -10.47 7.80
C PRO A 158 13.38 -9.63 6.58
N GLN A 159 14.15 -8.59 6.24
CA GLN A 159 13.81 -7.64 5.17
C GLN A 159 13.47 -8.32 3.83
N ARG A 160 14.17 -9.39 3.46
CA ARG A 160 13.88 -10.14 2.23
C ARG A 160 12.48 -10.77 2.23
N VAL A 161 12.02 -11.25 3.38
CA VAL A 161 10.69 -11.85 3.53
C VAL A 161 9.60 -10.78 3.39
N TRP A 162 9.84 -9.56 3.90
CA TRP A 162 8.97 -8.43 3.65
C TRP A 162 8.80 -8.15 2.16
N GLU A 163 9.91 -7.95 1.44
CA GLU A 163 9.91 -7.63 0.01
C GLU A 163 9.18 -8.68 -0.83
N GLU A 164 9.44 -9.96 -0.56
CA GLU A 164 8.81 -11.06 -1.27
C GLU A 164 7.31 -11.18 -0.94
N THR A 165 6.94 -11.07 0.34
CA THR A 165 5.55 -11.22 0.79
C THR A 165 4.68 -10.07 0.29
N THR A 166 5.15 -8.82 0.41
CA THR A 166 4.39 -7.66 -0.10
C THR A 166 4.31 -7.67 -1.61
N PHE A 167 5.35 -8.12 -2.30
CA PHE A 167 5.32 -8.33 -3.75
C PHE A 167 4.28 -9.36 -4.16
N ILE A 168 4.29 -10.57 -3.57
CA ILE A 168 3.33 -11.63 -3.89
C ILE A 168 1.90 -11.19 -3.55
N GLY A 169 1.69 -10.58 -2.38
CA GLY A 169 0.40 -10.07 -1.96
C GLY A 169 -0.14 -9.01 -2.94
N TRP A 170 0.71 -8.08 -3.37
CA TRP A 170 0.35 -7.10 -4.37
C TRP A 170 0.04 -7.73 -5.74
N MET A 171 0.85 -8.67 -6.22
CA MET A 171 0.57 -9.38 -7.48
C MET A 171 -0.73 -10.18 -7.42
N ALA A 172 -1.05 -10.80 -6.28
CA ALA A 172 -2.31 -11.48 -6.07
C ALA A 172 -3.49 -10.51 -6.16
N ALA A 173 -3.38 -9.32 -5.57
CA ALA A 173 -4.40 -8.28 -5.65
C ALA A 173 -4.58 -7.75 -7.08
N VAL A 174 -3.48 -7.51 -7.80
CA VAL A 174 -3.47 -7.11 -9.22
C VAL A 174 -4.11 -8.18 -10.10
N ARG A 175 -3.71 -9.44 -9.95
CA ARG A 175 -4.27 -10.58 -10.68
C ARG A 175 -5.77 -10.72 -10.45
N ARG A 176 -6.22 -10.63 -9.20
CA ARG A 176 -7.66 -10.65 -8.88
C ARG A 176 -8.38 -9.51 -9.59
N TRP A 177 -7.87 -8.29 -9.49
CA TRP A 177 -8.50 -7.13 -10.13
C TRP A 177 -8.60 -7.31 -11.65
N LEU A 178 -7.52 -7.76 -12.31
CA LEU A 178 -7.48 -8.02 -13.76
C LEU A 178 -8.46 -9.09 -14.22
N ARG A 179 -8.71 -10.13 -13.41
CA ARG A 179 -9.69 -11.20 -13.70
C ARG A 179 -11.14 -10.72 -13.60
N LEU A 180 -11.39 -9.67 -12.83
CA LEU A 180 -12.72 -9.08 -12.67
C LEU A 180 -13.04 -8.00 -13.71
N GLN A 181 -12.06 -7.59 -14.53
CA GLN A 181 -12.27 -6.59 -15.58
C GLN A 181 -12.60 -7.26 -16.91
N ASP A 182 -13.42 -6.57 -17.73
CA ASP A 182 -13.66 -6.93 -19.12
C ASP A 182 -12.32 -6.99 -19.89
N PRO A 183 -12.06 -8.03 -20.71
CA PRO A 183 -10.81 -8.15 -21.43
C PRO A 183 -10.45 -6.98 -22.35
N THR A 184 -11.46 -6.31 -22.90
CA THR A 184 -11.36 -5.16 -23.82
C THR A 184 -11.33 -3.81 -23.10
N ASP A 185 -11.48 -3.79 -21.78
CA ASP A 185 -11.44 -2.55 -21.00
C ASP A 185 -10.09 -1.82 -21.16
N ALA A 186 -10.16 -0.54 -21.52
CA ALA A 186 -8.98 0.28 -21.79
C ALA A 186 -8.10 0.44 -20.54
N LEU A 187 -8.68 0.51 -19.35
CA LEU A 187 -7.92 0.62 -18.10
C LEU A 187 -7.16 -0.69 -17.82
N ARG A 188 -7.77 -1.85 -18.03
CA ARG A 188 -7.13 -3.17 -17.92
C ARG A 188 -5.91 -3.27 -18.84
N ILE A 189 -6.07 -2.90 -20.12
CA ILE A 189 -4.97 -2.91 -21.11
C ILE A 189 -3.82 -1.99 -20.65
N ASN A 190 -4.16 -0.78 -20.21
CA ASN A 190 -3.16 0.17 -19.72
C ASN A 190 -2.44 -0.34 -18.46
N VAL A 191 -3.14 -0.98 -17.53
CA VAL A 191 -2.53 -1.60 -16.34
C VAL A 191 -1.53 -2.70 -16.73
N LEU A 192 -1.90 -3.59 -17.68
CA LEU A 192 -0.99 -4.62 -18.19
C LEU A 192 0.27 -4.01 -18.84
N ALA A 193 0.11 -2.94 -19.63
CA ALA A 193 1.22 -2.24 -20.24
C ALA A 193 2.17 -1.62 -19.20
N GLN A 194 1.65 -1.06 -18.10
CA GLN A 194 2.47 -0.53 -17.02
C GLN A 194 3.16 -1.63 -16.21
N LEU A 195 2.49 -2.76 -15.95
CA LEU A 195 3.10 -3.93 -15.31
C LEU A 195 4.27 -4.48 -16.13
N ALA A 196 4.15 -4.53 -17.45
CA ALA A 196 5.24 -4.97 -18.33
C ALA A 196 6.49 -4.08 -18.21
N LYS A 197 6.32 -2.77 -17.98
CA LYS A 197 7.43 -1.83 -17.71
C LYS A 197 8.02 -2.07 -16.31
N LEU A 198 7.18 -2.27 -15.30
CA LEU A 198 7.60 -2.53 -13.91
C LEU A 198 8.40 -3.82 -13.79
N LYS A 199 8.01 -4.87 -14.52
CA LYS A 199 8.72 -6.16 -14.59
C LYS A 199 10.19 -6.02 -15.05
N ARG A 200 10.51 -4.97 -15.81
CA ARG A 200 11.88 -4.69 -16.29
C ARG A 200 12.73 -3.93 -15.28
N GLN A 201 12.14 -3.38 -14.22
CA GLN A 201 12.89 -2.66 -13.20
C GLN A 201 13.66 -3.63 -12.31
N ARG A 202 14.95 -3.36 -12.04
CA ARG A 202 15.86 -4.25 -11.31
C ARG A 202 15.27 -4.94 -10.05
N PRO A 203 14.68 -4.22 -9.06
CA PRO A 203 14.21 -4.89 -7.83
C PRO A 203 13.06 -5.87 -8.07
N TYR A 204 12.23 -5.56 -9.06
CA TYR A 204 11.10 -6.37 -9.44
C TYR A 204 11.49 -7.51 -10.38
N ASN A 205 12.41 -7.26 -11.31
CA ASN A 205 12.82 -8.28 -12.27
C ASN A 205 13.25 -9.59 -11.60
N THR A 206 14.08 -9.49 -10.55
CA THR A 206 14.53 -10.65 -9.76
C THR A 206 13.35 -11.42 -9.14
N LEU A 207 12.37 -10.72 -8.57
CA LEU A 207 11.19 -11.36 -7.96
C LEU A 207 10.27 -11.99 -9.00
N TRP A 208 10.12 -11.38 -10.17
CA TRP A 208 9.36 -11.96 -11.27
C TRP A 208 10.02 -13.21 -11.85
N LEU A 209 11.36 -13.26 -11.87
CA LEU A 209 12.10 -14.47 -12.26
C LEU A 209 11.94 -15.56 -11.21
N LYS A 210 11.94 -15.22 -9.92
CA LYS A 210 11.69 -16.16 -8.82
C LYS A 210 10.25 -16.69 -8.82
N TYR A 211 9.28 -15.83 -9.13
CA TYR A 211 7.84 -16.13 -9.09
C TYR A 211 7.18 -15.91 -10.47
N PRO A 212 7.51 -16.70 -11.51
CA PRO A 212 7.05 -16.44 -12.88
C PRO A 212 5.52 -16.53 -13.03
N ASN A 213 4.87 -17.30 -12.15
CA ASN A 213 3.44 -17.61 -12.24
C ASN A 213 2.54 -16.64 -11.45
N CYS A 214 3.11 -15.61 -10.80
CA CYS A 214 2.38 -14.74 -9.88
C CYS A 214 1.23 -13.95 -10.55
N LEU A 215 1.33 -13.67 -11.86
CA LEU A 215 0.36 -12.90 -12.64
C LEU A 215 -0.35 -13.70 -13.75
N ILE A 216 -0.23 -15.03 -13.78
CA ILE A 216 -0.94 -15.84 -14.78
C ILE A 216 -2.45 -15.65 -14.64
N LEU A 217 -3.09 -15.17 -15.70
CA LEU A 217 -4.52 -14.85 -15.73
C LEU A 217 -5.37 -16.06 -16.11
N GLU A 218 -4.85 -16.95 -16.95
CA GLU A 218 -5.51 -18.17 -17.41
C GLU A 218 -5.31 -19.32 -16.42
N PHE A 219 -6.34 -20.11 -16.17
CA PHE A 219 -6.11 -21.46 -15.69
C PHE A 219 -5.58 -22.25 -16.89
N SER A 220 -4.26 -22.41 -16.99
CA SER A 220 -3.73 -23.48 -17.83
C SER A 220 -4.06 -24.78 -17.10
N ALA A 221 -5.25 -25.32 -17.37
CA ALA A 221 -5.53 -26.71 -17.07
C ALA A 221 -4.43 -27.48 -17.81
N ARG A 222 -3.60 -28.23 -17.07
CA ARG A 222 -2.76 -29.23 -17.71
C ARG A 222 -3.74 -30.13 -18.46
N THR A 223 -3.72 -30.09 -19.78
CA THR A 223 -4.31 -31.15 -20.60
C THR A 223 -3.68 -32.47 -20.13
N PRO A 224 -4.50 -33.50 -19.85
CA PRO A 224 -4.01 -34.79 -19.37
C PRO A 224 -3.02 -35.42 -20.34
#